data_AF-A0A2E7CMX8-F1
#
_entry.id   AF-A0A2E7CMX8-F1
#
_cell.length_a   1.000
_cell.length_b   1.000
_cell.length_c   1.000
_cell.angle_alpha   90.00
_cell.angle_beta   90.00
_cell.angle_gamma   90.00
#
_symmetry.space_group_name_H-M   'P 1'
#
loop_
_entity.id
_entity.type
_entity.pdbx_description
1 polymer ?
#
loop_
_entity_poly.entity_id
_entity_poly.type
_entity_poly.pdbx_seq_one_letter_code
_entity_poly.pdbx_strand_id
1 'polypeptide(L)'
;MNIKPLFDNVLLERSEALQKTQSGLYIPSSATEKPNQGRVIAVGSGKKLNDGSVKAPTVQLNDTVVFRNYDATELKFEGETYLLIQEKNILGIVR
;
A
#
# COMPACT_ATOMS: atom_id res chain seq x y z
N MET A 1 -16.38 -2.77 1.07
CA MET A 1 -15.32 -1.76 0.84
C MET A 1 -15.77 -0.78 -0.22
N ASN A 2 -15.97 0.47 0.16
CA ASN A 2 -16.61 1.49 -0.70
C ASN A 2 -15.61 2.52 -1.29
N ILE A 3 -14.30 2.32 -1.11
CA ILE A 3 -13.28 3.22 -1.66
C ILE A 3 -12.81 2.67 -3.00
N LYS A 4 -13.07 3.42 -4.08
CA LYS A 4 -12.54 3.17 -5.42
C LYS A 4 -11.40 4.14 -5.72
N PRO A 5 -10.14 3.68 -5.81
CA PRO A 5 -9.03 4.52 -6.21
C PRO A 5 -9.23 5.05 -7.64
N LEU A 6 -8.83 6.29 -7.88
CA LEU A 6 -8.85 6.91 -9.21
C LEU A 6 -7.46 6.86 -9.85
N PHE A 7 -7.41 6.85 -11.18
CA PHE A 7 -6.15 6.85 -11.95
C PHE A 7 -5.24 5.68 -11.55
N ASP A 8 -3.94 5.94 -11.38
CA ASP A 8 -2.91 5.00 -10.95
C ASP A 8 -2.75 4.92 -9.43
N ASN A 9 -3.77 5.35 -8.66
CA ASN A 9 -3.76 5.15 -7.22
C ASN A 9 -4.12 3.70 -6.86
N VAL A 10 -3.52 3.25 -5.77
CA VAL A 10 -3.66 1.92 -5.20
C VAL A 10 -4.00 2.10 -3.72
N LEU A 11 -5.04 1.41 -3.27
CA LEU A 11 -5.44 1.38 -1.88
C LEU A 11 -4.83 0.15 -1.22
N LEU A 12 -4.18 0.36 -0.09
CA LEU A 12 -3.52 -0.66 0.71
C LEU A 12 -4.09 -0.68 2.13
N GLU A 13 -4.09 -1.87 2.71
CA GLU A 13 -4.20 -2.09 4.14
C GLU A 13 -2.78 -2.27 4.69
N ARG A 14 -2.41 -1.54 5.76
CA ARG A 14 -1.05 -1.61 6.29
C ARG A 14 -0.82 -2.96 6.97
N SER A 15 0.28 -3.60 6.66
CA SER A 15 0.67 -4.83 7.37
C SER A 15 0.94 -4.53 8.84
N GLU A 16 0.67 -5.48 9.72
CA GLU A 16 1.06 -5.38 11.11
C GLU A 16 2.58 -5.28 11.24
N ALA A 17 3.04 -4.53 12.23
CA ALA A 17 4.46 -4.42 12.48
C ALA A 17 5.02 -5.72 13.08
N LEU A 18 6.24 -6.08 12.66
CA LEU A 18 6.97 -7.22 13.23
C LEU A 18 7.26 -6.95 14.71
N GLN A 19 6.46 -7.54 15.60
CA GLN A 19 6.69 -7.46 17.06
C GLN A 19 7.91 -8.27 17.51
N LYS A 20 8.34 -9.23 16.69
CA LYS A 20 9.46 -10.14 16.96
C LYS A 20 10.42 -10.13 15.76
N THR A 21 11.71 -9.88 16.02
CA THR A 21 12.74 -10.00 15.00
C THR A 21 12.95 -11.46 14.59
N GLN A 22 13.59 -11.71 13.44
CA GLN A 22 13.98 -13.06 13.02
C GLN A 22 14.90 -13.77 14.05
N SER A 23 15.62 -13.01 14.88
CA SER A 23 16.46 -13.51 15.98
C SER A 23 15.69 -13.76 17.29
N GLY A 24 14.39 -13.50 17.32
CA GLY A 24 13.53 -13.75 18.47
C GLY A 24 13.49 -12.64 19.53
N LEU A 25 14.12 -11.49 19.28
CA LEU A 25 14.06 -10.33 20.15
C LEU A 25 12.72 -9.60 20.01
N TYR A 26 12.11 -9.26 21.14
CA TYR A 26 10.92 -8.41 21.19
C TYR A 26 11.31 -6.95 21.00
N ILE A 27 10.68 -6.30 20.01
CA ILE A 27 10.84 -4.86 19.82
C ILE A 27 9.79 -4.16 20.69
N PRO A 28 10.19 -3.27 21.62
CA PRO A 28 9.23 -2.48 22.40
C PRO A 28 8.35 -1.67 21.44
N SER A 29 7.04 -1.64 21.72
CA SER A 29 6.03 -1.01 20.87
C SER A 29 6.29 0.47 20.53
N SER A 30 7.09 1.18 21.34
CA SER A 30 7.52 2.57 21.12
C SER A 30 8.61 2.76 20.05
N ALA A 31 9.32 1.70 19.66
CA ALA A 31 10.44 1.75 18.70
C ALA A 31 10.07 1.17 17.32
N THR A 32 8.78 0.91 17.10
CA THR A 32 8.31 0.22 15.90
C THR A 32 8.19 1.22 14.76
N GLU A 33 9.11 1.16 13.78
CA GLU A 33 8.93 1.89 12.54
C GLU A 33 7.62 1.51 11.86
N LYS A 34 6.92 2.49 11.29
CA LYS A 34 5.72 2.25 10.49
C LYS A 34 6.05 1.21 9.42
N PRO A 35 5.28 0.11 9.33
CA PRO A 35 5.52 -0.91 8.31
C PRO A 35 5.48 -0.28 6.92
N ASN A 36 6.55 -0.53 6.18
CA ASN A 36 6.70 -0.13 4.78
C ASN A 36 6.08 -1.15 3.82
N GLN A 37 5.27 -2.06 4.36
CA GLN A 37 4.56 -3.10 3.63
C GLN A 37 3.06 -2.95 3.83
N GLY A 38 2.29 -3.37 2.83
CA GLY A 38 0.84 -3.37 2.88
C GLY A 38 0.23 -4.28 1.83
N ARG A 39 -1.00 -4.72 2.08
CA ARG A 39 -1.77 -5.58 1.18
C ARG A 39 -2.66 -4.72 0.29
N VAL A 40 -2.65 -4.98 -1.01
CA VAL A 40 -3.50 -4.31 -1.98
C VAL A 40 -4.95 -4.76 -1.80
N ILE A 41 -5.82 -3.78 -1.56
CA ILE A 41 -7.25 -3.99 -1.32
C ILE A 41 -8.11 -3.38 -2.44
N ALA A 42 -7.60 -2.39 -3.17
CA ALA A 42 -8.22 -1.89 -4.38
C ALA A 42 -7.18 -1.26 -5.31
N VAL A 43 -7.45 -1.33 -6.61
CA VAL A 43 -6.57 -0.81 -7.66
C VAL A 43 -7.38 0.14 -8.53
N GLY A 44 -6.81 1.31 -8.84
CA GLY A 44 -7.44 2.28 -9.73
C GLY A 44 -7.47 1.81 -11.19
N SER A 45 -8.07 2.61 -12.05
CA SER A 45 -8.19 2.28 -13.49
C SER A 45 -6.85 2.23 -14.23
N GLY A 46 -5.81 2.83 -13.67
CA GLY A 46 -4.50 2.98 -14.30
C GLY A 46 -4.19 4.39 -14.76
N LYS A 47 -2.97 4.57 -15.26
CA LYS A 47 -2.44 5.86 -15.68
C LYS A 47 -2.91 6.21 -17.08
N LYS A 48 -3.58 7.36 -17.23
CA LYS A 48 -3.92 7.89 -18.55
C LYS A 48 -2.65 8.37 -19.27
N LEU A 49 -2.46 7.92 -20.51
CA LEU A 49 -1.35 8.32 -21.37
C LEU A 49 -1.75 9.50 -22.26
N ASN A 50 -0.75 10.14 -22.88
CA ASN A 50 -0.97 11.33 -23.71
C ASN A 50 -1.78 11.04 -24.97
N ASP A 51 -1.80 9.80 -25.43
CA ASP A 51 -2.59 9.32 -26.57
C ASP A 51 -4.07 9.02 -26.21
N GLY A 52 -4.45 9.21 -24.94
CA GLY A 52 -5.79 8.93 -24.43
C GLY A 52 -6.01 7.49 -23.96
N SER A 53 -5.05 6.58 -24.20
CA SER A 53 -5.10 5.21 -23.68
C SER A 53 -4.85 5.17 -22.16
N VAL A 54 -5.20 4.04 -21.53
CA VAL A 54 -4.98 3.82 -20.10
C VAL A 54 -4.02 2.67 -19.92
N LYS A 55 -2.87 2.95 -19.29
CA LYS A 55 -1.93 1.92 -18.85
C LYS A 55 -2.45 1.30 -17.56
N ALA A 56 -2.82 0.02 -17.62
CA ALA A 56 -3.26 -0.75 -16.46
C ALA A 56 -2.15 -0.83 -15.40
N PRO A 57 -2.51 -0.84 -14.09
CA PRO A 57 -1.54 -1.05 -13.03
C PRO A 57 -0.95 -2.45 -13.04
N THR A 58 0.30 -2.54 -12.61
CA THR A 58 1.09 -3.78 -12.50
C THR A 58 0.69 -4.59 -11.27
N VAL A 59 0.26 -3.91 -10.21
CA VAL A 59 -0.20 -4.53 -8.96
C VAL A 59 -1.64 -5.00 -9.06
N GLN A 60 -1.96 -6.09 -8.37
CA GLN A 60 -3.26 -6.73 -8.38
C GLN A 60 -3.86 -6.79 -6.98
N LEU A 61 -5.17 -7.03 -6.92
CA LEU A 61 -5.87 -7.28 -5.66
C LEU A 61 -5.19 -8.43 -4.91
N ASN A 62 -4.97 -8.24 -3.60
CA ASN A 62 -4.28 -9.15 -2.68
C ASN A 62 -2.75 -9.23 -2.80
N ASP A 63 -2.11 -8.49 -3.71
CA ASP A 63 -0.65 -8.41 -3.69
C ASP A 63 -0.16 -7.78 -2.39
N THR A 64 0.94 -8.29 -1.84
CA THR A 64 1.66 -7.62 -0.76
C THR A 64 2.76 -6.77 -1.39
N VAL A 65 2.78 -5.48 -1.10
CA VAL A 65 3.70 -4.53 -1.73
C VAL A 65 4.58 -3.84 -0.70
N VAL A 66 5.79 -3.46 -1.13
CA VAL A 66 6.71 -2.62 -0.36
C VAL A 66 6.72 -1.22 -0.97
N PHE A 67 6.65 -0.20 -0.12
CA PHE A 67 6.65 1.21 -0.53
C PHE A 67 7.39 2.06 0.50
N ARG A 68 7.74 3.30 0.17
CA ARG A 68 8.33 4.22 1.15
C ARG A 68 7.21 4.85 1.99
N ASN A 69 7.39 4.89 3.30
CA ASN A 69 6.34 5.36 4.22
C ASN A 69 5.82 6.78 3.95
N TYR A 70 6.67 7.67 3.44
CA TYR A 70 6.31 9.06 3.17
C TYR A 70 5.53 9.25 1.87
N ASP A 71 5.47 8.24 1.00
CA ASP A 71 4.77 8.30 -0.28
C ASP A 71 3.29 7.89 -0.18
N ALA A 72 2.88 7.37 0.99
CA ALA A 72 1.53 6.90 1.25
C ALA A 72 0.74 7.92 2.07
N THR A 73 -0.51 8.15 1.67
CA THR A 73 -1.47 8.98 2.42
C THR A 73 -2.34 8.10 3.30
N GLU A 74 -2.37 8.36 4.61
CA GLU A 74 -3.26 7.67 5.54
C GLU A 74 -4.69 8.22 5.42
N LEU A 75 -5.66 7.31 5.23
CA LEU A 75 -7.09 7.60 5.12
C LEU A 75 -7.84 6.80 6.18
N LYS A 76 -8.76 7.45 6.90
CA LYS A 76 -9.67 6.76 7.82
C LYS A 76 -11.07 6.71 7.19
N PHE A 77 -11.64 5.53 7.09
CA PHE A 77 -12.97 5.33 6.51
C PHE A 77 -13.68 4.18 7.20
N GLU A 78 -14.93 4.39 7.61
CA GLU A 78 -15.75 3.38 8.31
C GLU A 78 -15.08 2.79 9.57
N GLY A 79 -14.19 3.56 10.23
CA GLY A 79 -13.45 3.13 11.42
C GLY A 79 -12.13 2.42 11.13
N GLU A 80 -11.87 2.07 9.86
CA GLU A 80 -10.64 1.42 9.42
C GLU A 80 -9.62 2.44 8.88
N THR A 81 -8.33 2.09 8.96
CA THR A 81 -7.24 2.90 8.42
C THR A 81 -6.65 2.26 7.17
N TYR A 82 -6.67 3.01 6.07
CA TYR A 82 -6.14 2.62 4.77
C TYR A 82 -4.98 3.53 4.36
N LEU A 83 -4.18 3.05 3.41
CA LEU A 83 -3.12 3.80 2.78
C LEU A 83 -3.45 3.96 1.29
N LEU A 84 -3.42 5.20 0.80
CA LEU A 84 -3.52 5.48 -0.63
C LEU A 84 -2.14 5.86 -1.16
N ILE A 85 -1.70 5.18 -2.22
CA ILE A 85 -0.39 5.39 -2.83
C ILE A 85 -0.50 5.37 -4.36
N GLN A 86 0.33 6.15 -5.05
CA GLN A 86 0.47 6.04 -6.49
C GLN A 86 1.30 4.81 -6.85
N GLU A 87 0.92 4.10 -7.92
CA GLU A 87 1.62 2.89 -8.38
C GLU A 87 3.14 3.13 -8.55
N LYS A 88 3.55 4.30 -9.06
CA LYS A 88 4.97 4.65 -9.27
C LYS A 88 5.83 4.68 -7.98
N ASN A 89 5.19 4.81 -6.81
CA ASN A 89 5.87 4.87 -5.51
C ASN A 89 5.95 3.49 -4.84
N ILE A 90 5.34 2.47 -5.45
CA ILE A 90 5.49 1.08 -5.03
C ILE A 90 6.85 0.57 -5.52
N LEU A 91 7.67 0.07 -4.59
CA LEU A 91 9.04 -0.38 -4.88
C LEU A 91 9.07 -1.83 -5.36
N GLY A 92 8.11 -2.66 -4.97
CA GLY A 92 8.03 -4.05 -5.39
C GLY A 92 6.86 -4.81 -4.76
N ILE A 93 6.64 -6.02 -5.27
CA ILE A 93 5.66 -7.00 -4.76
C ILE A 93 6.44 -8.08 -3.99
N VAL A 94 6.05 -8.34 -2.74
CA VAL A 94 6.57 -9.41 -1.88
C VAL A 94 5.86 -10.72 -2.24
N ARG A 95 6.63 -11.79 -2.42
CA ARG A 95 6.15 -13.15 -2.68
C ARG A 95 6.71 -14.12 -1.66
#